data_AF-A0A060SKI6-F1
#
_entry.id   AF-A0A060SKI6-F1
#
_cell.length_a   1.000
_cell.length_b   1.000
_cell.length_c   1.000
_cell.angle_alpha   90.00
_cell.angle_beta   90.00
_cell.angle_gamma   90.00
#
_symmetry.space_group_name_H-M   'P 1'
#
loop_
_entity.id
_entity.type
_entity.pdbx_description
1 polymer ?
#
loop_
_entity_poly.entity_id
_entity_poly.type
_entity_poly.pdbx_seq_one_letter_code
_entity_poly.pdbx_strand_id
1 'polypeptide(L)'
;MHRINVADVIALVSHLGGPSFTTEDIQWAADISSGQRLLEWLAAQVDRDAVTLLHSVAKQTGNNSDGTEDTRMRALASPIGLYKEELELSQRLRPESESKMLDVPATSSDVLSYELPSRLCARVTASEREAEALEVHAKRLKLRLNKTKAAAKELKETISALRTEVRKLENTKQEQEKKLADLSLELDGVVGRCESQALAELQDAKLQENVMTALKNELASLERDRTTLAGVVKRLYTSLDNKYESLPVANELQEDAVNIHARLASIKADSSMASNLVAASYVEELERMARQLERDPQSLELLAQTPPPSSEAEVAPVRSIVPDIKAELNRAGRHDRLALLHAQERGLDYVMSELRDRLLPRLQRCYDRLYSQSTVAAESEAIVSVLIEELEDVNDAVQESKCYGENASDALNASGRPADLLEGAVTDLLKALLRSRTDKASGPTVLLGREDVENELIILAKRVAEAQKDDAKWPTELRGRLAELSKGHAPLLSAAYQNSPMNTSPPFAPPRIEAKTEAETSQKAESLTQAALRLQGESELSSRVRRKLAAFVDKWTAI
;
A
#
# COMPACT_ATOMS: atom_id res chain seq x y z
N MET A 1 80.42 -42.72 63.04
CA MET A 1 79.25 -42.25 63.81
C MET A 1 79.64 -40.96 64.51
N HIS A 2 79.36 -39.82 63.89
CA HIS A 2 79.59 -38.51 64.46
C HIS A 2 78.43 -38.21 65.42
N ARG A 3 78.72 -38.03 66.71
CA ARG A 3 77.71 -37.55 67.66
C ARG A 3 77.36 -36.11 67.26
N ILE A 4 76.10 -35.90 66.91
CA ILE A 4 75.54 -34.59 66.60
C ILE A 4 75.56 -33.80 67.91
N ASN A 5 76.22 -32.65 67.93
CA ASN A 5 76.10 -31.73 69.06
C ASN A 5 74.76 -31.00 68.91
N VAL A 6 73.75 -31.43 69.68
CA VAL A 6 72.43 -30.78 69.76
C VAL A 6 72.57 -29.29 70.12
N ALA A 7 73.62 -28.94 70.88
CA ALA A 7 73.99 -27.56 71.20
C ALA A 7 74.30 -26.70 69.96
N ASP A 8 74.85 -27.27 68.90
CA ASP A 8 75.25 -26.54 67.69
C ASP A 8 74.03 -26.17 66.83
N VAL A 9 73.03 -27.06 66.79
CA VAL A 9 71.74 -26.82 66.12
C VAL A 9 70.91 -25.78 66.89
N ILE A 10 70.95 -25.82 68.22
CA ILE A 10 70.28 -24.83 69.08
C ILE A 10 70.86 -23.43 68.86
N ALA A 11 72.20 -23.32 68.83
CA ALA A 11 72.87 -22.06 68.52
C ALA A 11 72.42 -21.53 67.14
N LEU A 12 72.38 -22.39 66.12
CA LEU A 12 71.92 -22.01 64.78
C LEU A 12 70.48 -21.48 64.74
N VAL A 13 69.54 -22.21 65.37
CA VAL A 13 68.12 -21.83 65.39
C VAL A 13 67.91 -20.52 66.13
N SER A 14 68.61 -20.32 67.25
CA SER A 14 68.56 -19.05 67.99
C SER A 14 69.13 -17.87 67.19
N HIS A 15 70.17 -18.08 66.39
CA HIS A 15 70.77 -17.04 65.55
C HIS A 15 69.97 -16.72 64.28
N LEU A 16 69.14 -17.64 63.78
CA LEU A 16 68.20 -17.39 62.68
C LEU A 16 66.92 -16.66 63.12
N GLY A 17 66.86 -16.20 64.37
CA GLY A 17 65.69 -15.54 64.94
C GLY A 17 64.58 -16.51 65.39
N GLY A 18 64.91 -17.79 65.56
CA GLY A 18 64.02 -18.80 66.11
C GLY A 18 63.89 -18.74 67.64
N PRO A 19 62.99 -19.54 68.24
CA PRO A 19 62.80 -19.59 69.69
C PRO A 19 64.06 -20.08 70.43
N SER A 20 64.27 -19.60 71.66
CA SER A 20 65.32 -20.11 72.56
C SER A 20 64.92 -21.47 73.12
N PHE A 21 65.56 -22.54 72.67
CA PHE A 21 65.32 -23.91 73.13
C PHE A 21 66.45 -24.37 74.08
N THR A 22 66.11 -25.13 75.11
CA THR A 22 67.11 -25.83 75.94
C THR A 22 67.55 -27.14 75.29
N THR A 23 68.68 -27.71 75.72
CA THR A 23 69.15 -29.00 75.19
C THR A 23 68.15 -30.14 75.40
N GLU A 24 67.37 -30.06 76.48
CA GLU A 24 66.31 -31.03 76.80
C GLU A 24 65.11 -30.91 75.85
N ASP A 25 64.82 -29.69 75.34
CA ASP A 25 63.69 -29.41 74.45
C ASP A 25 63.86 -29.97 73.03
N ILE A 26 65.07 -30.31 72.60
CA ILE A 26 65.37 -30.86 71.25
C ILE A 26 65.90 -32.29 71.33
N GLN A 27 66.19 -32.78 72.53
CA GLN A 27 66.72 -34.12 72.74
C GLN A 27 65.76 -35.21 72.23
N TRP A 28 64.45 -34.99 72.39
CA TRP A 28 63.42 -35.89 71.84
C TRP A 28 63.49 -36.02 70.31
N ALA A 29 63.92 -34.98 69.59
CA ALA A 29 64.05 -35.02 68.14
C ALA A 29 65.30 -35.83 67.70
N ALA A 30 66.32 -35.94 68.56
CA ALA A 30 67.47 -36.81 68.34
C ALA A 30 67.13 -38.30 68.55
N ASP A 31 66.11 -38.60 69.35
CA ASP A 31 65.65 -39.96 69.66
C ASP A 31 64.76 -40.56 68.55
N ILE A 32 64.25 -39.74 67.62
CA ILE A 32 63.40 -40.17 66.50
C ILE A 32 64.22 -40.18 65.21
N SER A 33 64.21 -41.29 64.45
CA SER A 33 65.01 -41.43 63.21
C SER A 33 64.77 -40.35 62.14
N SER A 34 63.55 -39.85 61.98
CA SER A 34 63.23 -38.73 61.08
C SER A 34 63.71 -37.39 61.64
N GLY A 35 63.61 -37.19 62.95
CA GLY A 35 64.13 -36.01 63.64
C GLY A 35 65.66 -35.97 63.58
N GLN A 36 66.31 -37.10 63.82
CA GLN A 36 67.76 -37.26 63.68
C GLN A 36 68.23 -36.92 62.27
N ARG A 37 67.55 -37.40 61.23
CA ARG A 37 67.87 -37.03 59.83
C ARG A 37 67.69 -35.54 59.55
N LEU A 38 66.70 -34.90 60.16
CA LEU A 38 66.45 -33.47 60.00
C LEU A 38 67.51 -32.64 60.74
N LEU A 39 67.91 -33.07 61.94
CA LEU A 39 69.00 -32.48 62.70
C LEU A 39 70.35 -32.69 62.00
N GLU A 40 70.59 -33.86 61.40
CA GLU A 40 71.76 -34.15 60.57
C GLU A 40 71.75 -33.30 59.30
N TRP A 41 70.59 -33.12 58.65
CA TRP A 41 70.44 -32.27 57.49
C TRP A 41 70.74 -30.81 57.84
N LEU A 42 70.16 -30.27 58.91
CA LEU A 42 70.43 -28.91 59.39
C LEU A 42 71.90 -28.73 59.76
N ALA A 43 72.49 -29.69 60.48
CA ALA A 43 73.91 -29.65 60.84
C ALA A 43 74.83 -29.74 59.62
N ALA A 44 74.40 -30.39 58.53
CA ALA A 44 75.15 -30.46 57.28
C ALA A 44 75.08 -29.17 56.45
N GLN A 45 74.10 -28.29 56.71
CA GLN A 45 74.00 -26.98 56.04
C GLN A 45 74.99 -25.94 56.61
N VAL A 46 75.70 -26.26 57.69
CA VAL A 46 76.50 -25.30 58.48
C VAL A 46 77.91 -25.83 58.65
N ASP A 47 78.88 -24.95 58.45
CA ASP A 47 80.30 -25.27 58.54
C ASP A 47 80.78 -25.39 59.99
N ARG A 48 81.57 -26.42 60.33
CA ARG A 48 82.01 -26.70 61.71
C ARG A 48 82.91 -25.60 62.29
N ASP A 49 83.65 -24.90 61.44
CA ASP A 49 84.49 -23.76 61.84
C ASP A 49 83.66 -22.49 62.15
N ALA A 50 82.47 -22.37 61.58
CA ALA A 50 81.52 -21.31 61.90
C ALA A 50 80.81 -21.58 63.24
N VAL A 51 80.65 -22.86 63.61
CA VAL A 51 80.03 -23.30 64.87
C VAL A 51 80.93 -23.04 66.08
N THR A 52 82.25 -23.15 65.95
CA THR A 52 83.21 -22.75 66.99
C THR A 52 83.21 -21.24 67.23
N LEU A 53 83.02 -20.43 66.18
CA LEU A 53 82.82 -18.97 66.30
C LEU A 53 81.47 -18.62 66.96
N LEU A 54 80.40 -19.35 66.63
CA LEU A 54 79.08 -19.24 67.28
C LEU A 54 79.17 -19.50 68.80
N HIS A 55 80.00 -20.44 69.24
CA HIS A 55 80.17 -20.77 70.66
C HIS A 55 81.01 -19.73 71.43
N SER A 56 81.97 -19.05 70.78
CA SER A 56 82.72 -17.95 71.39
C SER A 56 81.91 -16.66 71.52
N VAL A 57 81.04 -16.37 70.54
CA VAL A 57 80.19 -15.17 70.54
C VAL A 57 79.01 -15.32 71.51
N ALA A 58 78.41 -16.52 71.62
CA ALA A 58 77.34 -16.79 72.60
C ALA A 58 77.79 -16.64 74.07
N LYS A 59 79.11 -16.73 74.35
CA LYS A 59 79.69 -16.44 75.69
C LYS A 59 80.11 -14.99 75.89
N GLN A 60 80.14 -14.17 74.84
CA GLN A 60 80.53 -12.74 74.86
C GLN A 60 79.34 -11.79 74.65
N THR A 61 78.11 -12.19 74.96
CA THR A 61 76.96 -11.27 75.01
C THR A 61 76.98 -10.43 76.29
N GLY A 62 78.03 -9.64 76.43
CA GLY A 62 78.25 -8.69 77.52
C GLY A 62 79.28 -7.65 77.09
N ASN A 63 78.82 -6.68 76.30
CA ASN A 63 79.49 -5.46 75.84
C ASN A 63 80.37 -5.54 74.58
N ASN A 64 79.83 -4.88 73.53
CA ASN A 64 80.50 -4.35 72.33
C ASN A 64 81.12 -5.35 71.36
N SER A 65 80.34 -5.81 70.37
CA SER A 65 80.85 -6.34 69.10
C SER A 65 80.25 -5.61 67.89
N ASP A 66 81.08 -5.47 66.88
CA ASP A 66 80.97 -4.65 65.68
C ASP A 66 79.99 -5.27 64.66
N GLY A 67 79.17 -4.46 63.95
CA GLY A 67 78.11 -4.93 63.03
C GLY A 67 78.59 -5.70 61.78
N THR A 68 79.90 -5.88 61.64
CA THR A 68 80.57 -6.59 60.54
C THR A 68 80.62 -8.11 60.75
N GLU A 69 80.53 -8.60 61.98
CA GLU A 69 80.48 -10.05 62.26
C GLU A 69 79.06 -10.62 62.05
N ASP A 70 78.02 -9.86 62.40
CA ASP A 70 76.62 -10.27 62.24
C ASP A 70 76.20 -10.39 60.76
N THR A 71 76.77 -9.57 59.89
CA THR A 71 76.56 -9.62 58.42
C THR A 71 77.32 -10.77 57.76
N ARG A 72 78.54 -11.09 58.21
CA ARG A 72 79.25 -12.31 57.78
C ARG A 72 78.53 -13.58 58.22
N MET A 73 77.98 -13.60 59.43
CA MET A 73 77.21 -14.72 59.96
C MET A 73 75.89 -14.96 59.21
N ARG A 74 75.17 -13.88 58.83
CA ARG A 74 73.95 -13.99 58.01
C ARG A 74 74.23 -14.47 56.58
N ALA A 75 75.37 -14.10 56.01
CA ALA A 75 75.82 -14.61 54.72
C ALA A 75 76.20 -16.11 54.79
N LEU A 76 76.81 -16.55 55.89
CA LEU A 76 77.14 -17.96 56.13
C LEU A 76 75.89 -18.83 56.40
N ALA A 77 74.79 -18.24 56.86
CA ALA A 77 73.51 -18.92 57.04
C ALA A 77 72.58 -18.87 55.80
N SER A 78 72.96 -18.11 54.75
CA SER A 78 72.25 -18.09 53.45
C SER A 78 72.16 -19.43 52.67
N PRO A 79 73.01 -20.46 52.91
CA PRO A 79 72.91 -21.76 52.22
C PRO A 79 71.79 -22.70 52.74
N ILE A 80 71.03 -22.32 53.76
CA ILE A 80 70.03 -23.23 54.36
C ILE A 80 68.89 -23.47 53.35
N GLY A 81 68.84 -24.68 52.78
CA GLY A 81 67.84 -25.07 51.77
C GLY A 81 68.42 -25.60 50.46
N LEU A 82 69.74 -25.72 50.34
CA LEU A 82 70.41 -26.30 49.17
C LEU A 82 70.09 -27.80 49.03
N TYR A 83 69.89 -28.25 47.79
CA TYR A 83 69.82 -29.66 47.45
C TYR A 83 71.18 -30.33 47.71
N LYS A 84 71.21 -31.65 47.93
CA LYS A 84 72.45 -32.38 48.26
C LYS A 84 73.57 -32.14 47.24
N GLU A 85 73.24 -32.08 45.95
CA GLU A 85 74.21 -31.79 44.89
C GLU A 85 74.75 -30.35 44.95
N GLU A 86 73.94 -29.39 45.37
CA GLU A 86 74.34 -27.98 45.52
C GLU A 86 75.22 -27.77 46.78
N LEU A 87 74.96 -28.54 47.83
CA LEU A 87 75.80 -28.64 49.04
C LEU A 87 77.19 -29.16 48.70
N GLU A 88 77.28 -30.22 47.90
CA GLU A 88 78.54 -30.80 47.45
C GLU A 88 79.34 -29.83 46.56
N LEU A 89 78.68 -29.06 45.70
CA LEU A 89 79.33 -28.02 44.89
C LEU A 89 79.85 -26.86 45.75
N SER A 90 79.08 -26.44 46.75
CA SER A 90 79.48 -25.38 47.69
C SER A 90 80.68 -25.79 48.54
N GLN A 91 80.76 -27.06 48.94
CA GLN A 91 81.92 -27.61 49.64
C GLN A 91 83.16 -27.72 48.75
N ARG A 92 83.00 -28.04 47.46
CA ARG A 92 84.11 -28.12 46.47
C ARG A 92 84.67 -26.75 46.06
N LEU A 93 83.88 -25.68 46.16
CA LEU A 93 84.28 -24.32 45.82
C LEU A 93 84.97 -23.57 46.98
N ARG A 94 85.20 -24.23 48.13
CA ARG A 94 85.87 -23.63 49.28
C ARG A 94 87.39 -23.52 49.00
N PRO A 95 87.98 -22.31 49.01
CA PRO A 95 89.43 -22.18 49.00
C PRO A 95 89.96 -22.55 50.40
N GLU A 96 90.71 -23.65 50.50
CA GLU A 96 91.49 -23.97 51.70
C GLU A 96 92.58 -22.90 51.87
N SER A 97 92.38 -21.97 52.79
CA SER A 97 93.42 -21.02 53.19
C SER A 97 94.38 -21.68 54.17
N GLU A 98 95.59 -22.03 53.69
CA GLU A 98 96.90 -21.66 54.26
C GLU A 98 98.03 -22.67 53.92
N SER A 99 98.64 -22.56 52.73
CA SER A 99 100.11 -22.68 52.59
C SER A 99 100.65 -22.28 51.22
N LYS A 100 101.45 -21.19 51.22
CA LYS A 100 102.58 -20.84 50.34
C LYS A 100 102.38 -20.73 48.81
N MET A 101 102.46 -19.46 48.38
CA MET A 101 103.02 -18.91 47.12
C MET A 101 103.19 -19.86 45.92
N LEU A 102 102.40 -19.63 44.86
CA LEU A 102 102.91 -19.39 43.49
C LEU A 102 101.77 -18.85 42.61
N ASP A 103 102.09 -17.79 41.86
CA ASP A 103 101.23 -17.10 40.90
C ASP A 103 100.61 -18.04 39.86
N VAL A 104 99.28 -18.18 39.85
CA VAL A 104 98.48 -18.52 38.66
C VAL A 104 97.12 -17.83 38.79
N PRO A 105 96.68 -17.01 37.80
CA PRO A 105 95.33 -16.46 37.81
C PRO A 105 94.35 -17.61 37.56
N ALA A 106 93.68 -18.07 38.61
CA ALA A 106 92.59 -19.01 38.49
C ALA A 106 91.45 -18.34 37.72
N THR A 107 91.26 -18.75 36.47
CA THR A 107 90.13 -18.46 35.61
C THR A 107 88.84 -18.95 36.28
N SER A 108 88.22 -18.10 37.08
CA SER A 108 86.89 -18.29 37.69
C SER A 108 85.74 -18.13 36.68
N SER A 109 85.93 -18.55 35.42
CA SER A 109 84.99 -18.28 34.32
C SER A 109 83.96 -19.39 34.09
N ASP A 110 84.19 -20.62 34.56
CA ASP A 110 83.31 -21.77 34.23
C ASP A 110 82.14 -21.97 35.20
N VAL A 111 82.13 -21.31 36.37
CA VAL A 111 81.08 -21.48 37.40
C VAL A 111 79.90 -20.52 37.19
N LEU A 112 80.00 -19.55 36.27
CA LEU A 112 78.93 -18.57 35.99
C LEU A 112 77.86 -19.06 35.00
N SER A 113 78.03 -20.23 34.37
CA SER A 113 77.05 -20.77 33.40
C SER A 113 76.13 -21.86 33.95
N TYR A 114 76.41 -22.39 35.15
CA TYR A 114 75.59 -23.42 35.76
C TYR A 114 74.41 -22.79 36.51
N GLU A 115 73.24 -22.80 35.87
CA GLU A 115 72.00 -22.41 36.54
C GLU A 115 71.66 -23.45 37.62
N LEU A 116 71.47 -22.98 38.86
CA LEU A 116 71.15 -23.88 39.97
C LEU A 116 69.87 -24.70 39.66
N PRO A 117 69.86 -26.02 39.95
CA PRO A 117 68.69 -26.87 39.76
C PRO A 117 67.38 -26.30 40.32
N SER A 118 67.45 -25.60 41.46
CA SER A 118 66.32 -24.87 42.04
C SER A 118 65.71 -23.80 41.11
N ARG A 119 66.56 -23.05 40.40
CA ARG A 119 66.13 -22.03 39.41
C ARG A 119 65.60 -22.67 38.14
N LEU A 120 66.19 -23.78 37.71
CA LEU A 120 65.72 -24.56 36.56
C LEU A 120 64.31 -25.10 36.80
N CYS A 121 64.07 -25.74 37.95
CA CYS A 121 62.75 -26.25 38.32
C CYS A 121 61.71 -25.13 38.44
N ALA A 122 62.06 -23.99 39.04
CA ALA A 122 61.16 -22.83 39.12
C ALA A 122 60.81 -22.27 37.74
N ARG A 123 61.78 -22.23 36.80
CA ARG A 123 61.53 -21.79 35.42
C ARG A 123 60.67 -22.78 34.64
N VAL A 124 60.90 -24.08 34.78
CA VAL A 124 60.08 -25.12 34.13
C VAL A 124 58.63 -25.02 34.61
N THR A 125 58.41 -24.96 35.92
CA THR A 125 57.04 -24.82 36.47
C THR A 125 56.36 -23.50 36.07
N ALA A 126 57.11 -22.40 35.92
CA ALA A 126 56.57 -21.15 35.37
C ALA A 126 56.16 -21.31 33.89
N SER A 127 57.01 -21.93 33.07
CA SER A 127 56.74 -22.17 31.65
C SER A 127 55.55 -23.13 31.43
N GLU A 128 55.38 -24.13 32.28
CA GLU A 128 54.24 -25.05 32.23
C GLU A 128 52.92 -24.31 32.53
N ARG A 129 52.91 -23.45 33.56
CA ARG A 129 51.73 -22.62 33.88
C ARG A 129 51.41 -21.63 32.76
N GLU A 130 52.41 -21.04 32.12
CA GLU A 130 52.21 -20.18 30.96
C GLU A 130 51.64 -20.96 29.77
N ALA A 131 52.13 -22.17 29.51
CA ALA A 131 51.60 -23.04 28.47
C ALA A 131 50.13 -23.42 28.73
N GLU A 132 49.78 -23.77 29.96
CA GLU A 132 48.39 -24.03 30.37
C GLU A 132 47.49 -22.79 30.16
N ALA A 133 47.95 -21.60 30.56
CA ALA A 133 47.21 -20.37 30.35
C ALA A 133 46.97 -20.08 28.86
N LEU A 134 48.00 -20.25 28.01
CA LEU A 134 47.89 -20.10 26.56
C LEU A 134 46.91 -21.12 25.96
N GLU A 135 46.89 -22.37 26.45
CA GLU A 135 45.94 -23.38 25.99
C GLU A 135 44.49 -23.00 26.34
N VAL A 136 44.25 -22.48 27.54
CA VAL A 136 42.93 -21.96 27.95
C VAL A 136 42.51 -20.79 27.07
N HIS A 137 43.41 -19.86 26.78
CA HIS A 137 43.14 -18.74 25.86
C HIS A 137 42.83 -19.23 24.44
N ALA A 138 43.58 -20.20 23.92
CA ALA A 138 43.34 -20.80 22.62
C ALA A 138 41.97 -21.50 22.55
N LYS A 139 41.59 -22.25 23.59
CA LYS A 139 40.25 -22.88 23.70
C LYS A 139 39.14 -21.82 23.69
N ARG A 140 39.31 -20.71 24.43
CA ARG A 140 38.35 -19.60 24.47
C ARG A 140 38.21 -18.90 23.11
N LEU A 141 39.33 -18.64 22.43
CA LEU A 141 39.34 -18.06 21.09
C LEU A 141 38.66 -18.98 20.08
N LYS A 142 38.92 -20.29 20.14
CA LYS A 142 38.27 -21.30 19.29
C LYS A 142 36.76 -21.32 19.51
N LEU A 143 36.29 -21.26 20.76
CA LEU A 143 34.86 -21.15 21.08
C LEU A 143 34.24 -19.87 20.52
N ARG A 144 34.89 -18.71 20.71
CA ARG A 144 34.41 -17.43 20.18
C ARG A 144 34.33 -17.46 18.65
N LEU A 145 35.35 -18.01 17.98
CA LEU A 145 35.40 -18.16 16.53
C LEU A 145 34.33 -19.12 16.01
N ASN A 146 34.01 -20.19 16.74
CA ASN A 146 32.90 -21.07 16.38
C ASN A 146 31.54 -20.38 16.53
N LYS A 147 31.36 -19.58 17.60
CA LYS A 147 30.14 -18.77 17.78
C LYS A 147 29.96 -17.72 16.68
N THR A 148 31.02 -17.00 16.31
CA THR A 148 30.95 -16.02 15.21
C THR A 148 30.71 -16.69 13.86
N LYS A 149 31.28 -17.88 13.62
CA LYS A 149 30.97 -18.69 12.43
C LYS A 149 29.51 -19.12 12.38
N ALA A 150 28.91 -19.50 13.51
CA ALA A 150 27.48 -19.84 13.58
C ALA A 150 26.61 -18.61 13.27
N ALA A 151 26.86 -17.48 13.92
CA ALA A 151 26.13 -16.23 13.66
C ALA A 151 26.29 -15.75 12.20
N ALA A 152 27.47 -15.90 11.60
CA ALA A 152 27.69 -15.55 10.19
C ALA A 152 26.92 -16.47 9.22
N LYS A 153 26.72 -17.75 9.58
CA LYS A 153 25.87 -18.67 8.80
C LYS A 153 24.40 -18.28 8.91
N GLU A 154 23.91 -18.01 10.11
CA GLU A 154 22.54 -17.56 10.35
C GLU A 154 22.25 -16.26 9.59
N LEU A 155 23.15 -15.27 9.63
CA LEU A 155 23.01 -14.03 8.85
C LEU A 155 23.00 -14.30 7.33
N LYS A 156 23.80 -15.25 6.85
CA LYS A 156 23.79 -15.62 5.42
C LYS A 156 22.46 -16.25 5.03
N GLU A 157 21.88 -17.09 5.89
CA GLU A 157 20.58 -17.71 5.69
C GLU A 157 19.46 -16.67 5.69
N THR A 158 19.43 -15.72 6.65
CA THR A 158 18.43 -14.65 6.68
C THR A 158 18.53 -13.71 5.48
N ILE A 159 19.76 -13.35 5.05
CA ILE A 159 19.97 -12.57 3.82
C ILE A 159 19.43 -13.33 2.60
N SER A 160 19.64 -14.64 2.53
CA SER A 160 19.10 -15.45 1.43
C SER A 160 17.57 -15.52 1.45
N ALA A 161 16.96 -15.65 2.63
CA ALA A 161 15.51 -15.64 2.80
C ALA A 161 14.90 -14.29 2.38
N LEU A 162 15.45 -13.17 2.88
CA LEU A 162 15.02 -11.82 2.50
C LEU A 162 15.13 -11.57 1.00
N ARG A 163 16.21 -12.04 0.35
CA ARG A 163 16.34 -11.95 -1.12
C ARG A 163 15.26 -12.73 -1.86
N THR A 164 14.83 -13.88 -1.33
CA THR A 164 13.72 -14.63 -1.94
C THR A 164 12.37 -13.95 -1.74
N GLU A 165 12.13 -13.32 -0.58
CA GLU A 165 10.90 -12.57 -0.35
C GLU A 165 10.82 -11.30 -1.19
N VAL A 166 11.92 -10.55 -1.32
CA VAL A 166 11.98 -9.38 -2.21
C VAL A 166 11.64 -9.77 -3.64
N ARG A 167 12.21 -10.87 -4.16
CA ARG A 167 11.88 -11.36 -5.51
C ARG A 167 10.42 -11.78 -5.65
N LYS A 168 9.83 -12.40 -4.61
CA LYS A 168 8.40 -12.74 -4.62
C LYS A 168 7.54 -11.47 -4.69
N LEU A 169 7.87 -10.45 -3.90
CA LEU A 169 7.17 -9.17 -3.91
C LEU A 169 7.31 -8.42 -5.24
N GLU A 170 8.50 -8.42 -5.84
CA GLU A 170 8.74 -7.86 -7.18
C GLU A 170 7.90 -8.58 -8.24
N ASN A 171 7.83 -9.91 -8.20
CA ASN A 171 6.99 -10.68 -9.11
C ASN A 171 5.50 -10.36 -8.93
N THR A 172 4.99 -10.31 -7.69
CA THR A 172 3.58 -9.98 -7.43
C THR A 172 3.25 -8.55 -7.85
N LYS A 173 4.18 -7.61 -7.65
CA LYS A 173 4.02 -6.23 -8.12
C LYS A 173 3.94 -6.18 -9.64
N GLN A 174 4.85 -6.88 -10.33
CA GLN A 174 4.85 -6.92 -11.79
C GLN A 174 3.58 -7.57 -12.36
N GLU A 175 3.03 -8.58 -11.69
CA GLU A 175 1.74 -9.18 -12.04
C GLU A 175 0.57 -8.20 -11.85
N GLN A 176 0.56 -7.42 -10.76
CA GLN A 176 -0.45 -6.39 -10.53
C GLN A 176 -0.35 -5.26 -11.57
N GLU A 177 0.86 -4.80 -11.89
CA GLU A 177 1.08 -3.78 -12.93
C GLU A 177 0.59 -4.24 -14.30
N LYS A 178 0.82 -5.51 -14.67
CA LYS A 178 0.27 -6.08 -15.91
C LYS A 178 -1.26 -6.11 -15.90
N LYS A 179 -1.88 -6.57 -14.81
CA LYS A 179 -3.36 -6.59 -14.67
C LYS A 179 -3.95 -5.18 -14.77
N LEU A 180 -3.30 -4.18 -14.16
CA LEU A 180 -3.74 -2.78 -14.27
C LEU A 180 -3.60 -2.24 -15.69
N ALA A 181 -2.53 -2.59 -16.40
CA ALA A 181 -2.36 -2.20 -17.81
C ALA A 181 -3.43 -2.86 -18.71
N ASP A 182 -3.73 -4.14 -18.49
CA ASP A 182 -4.78 -4.85 -19.23
C ASP A 182 -6.15 -4.23 -18.98
N LEU A 183 -6.51 -3.96 -17.71
CA LEU A 183 -7.76 -3.28 -17.35
C LEU A 183 -7.84 -1.85 -17.93
N SER A 184 -6.73 -1.12 -17.97
CA SER A 184 -6.68 0.21 -18.61
C SER A 184 -6.95 0.13 -20.11
N LEU A 185 -6.39 -0.87 -20.80
CA LEU A 185 -6.65 -1.08 -22.23
C LEU A 185 -8.10 -1.50 -22.48
N GLU A 186 -8.67 -2.34 -21.62
CA GLU A 186 -10.08 -2.71 -21.69
C GLU A 186 -10.99 -1.50 -21.48
N LEU A 187 -10.69 -0.67 -20.47
CA LEU A 187 -11.43 0.56 -20.19
C LEU A 187 -11.35 1.54 -21.37
N ASP A 188 -10.15 1.82 -21.88
CA ASP A 188 -9.97 2.68 -23.06
C ASP A 188 -10.75 2.14 -24.28
N GLY A 189 -10.78 0.82 -24.44
CA GLY A 189 -11.56 0.16 -25.48
C GLY A 189 -13.07 0.30 -25.29
N VAL A 190 -13.58 0.22 -24.06
CA VAL A 190 -14.99 0.47 -23.73
C VAL A 190 -15.32 1.94 -23.95
N VAL A 191 -14.52 2.86 -23.44
CA VAL A 191 -14.70 4.32 -23.59
C VAL A 191 -14.71 4.70 -25.06
N GLY A 192 -13.77 4.19 -25.88
CA GLY A 192 -13.74 4.45 -27.32
C GLY A 192 -14.97 3.91 -28.05
N ARG A 193 -15.49 2.74 -27.66
CA ARG A 193 -16.77 2.22 -28.20
C ARG A 193 -17.94 3.12 -27.79
N CYS A 194 -18.03 3.50 -26.52
CA CYS A 194 -19.07 4.40 -26.03
C CYS A 194 -19.01 5.77 -26.71
N GLU A 195 -17.82 6.33 -26.95
CA GLU A 195 -17.65 7.59 -27.69
C GLU A 195 -18.15 7.45 -29.13
N SER A 196 -17.75 6.39 -29.83
CA SER A 196 -18.19 6.14 -31.21
C SER A 196 -19.71 5.95 -31.30
N GLN A 197 -20.32 5.28 -30.31
CA GLN A 197 -21.75 5.08 -30.24
C GLN A 197 -22.49 6.38 -29.90
N ALA A 198 -22.00 7.15 -28.93
CA ALA A 198 -22.56 8.45 -28.58
C ALA A 198 -22.51 9.43 -29.76
N LEU A 199 -21.41 9.44 -30.53
CA LEU A 199 -21.30 10.27 -31.74
C LEU A 199 -22.29 9.83 -32.84
N ALA A 200 -22.52 8.53 -33.01
CA ALA A 200 -23.52 8.01 -33.93
C ALA A 200 -24.94 8.42 -33.49
N GLU A 201 -25.26 8.27 -32.20
CA GLU A 201 -26.54 8.68 -31.62
C GLU A 201 -26.76 10.20 -31.72
N LEU A 202 -25.70 11.01 -31.60
CA LEU A 202 -25.79 12.48 -31.76
C LEU A 202 -26.05 12.89 -33.22
N GLN A 203 -25.49 12.15 -34.18
CA GLN A 203 -25.83 12.33 -35.60
C GLN A 203 -27.28 11.94 -35.88
N ASP A 204 -27.76 10.83 -35.28
CA ASP A 204 -29.14 10.40 -35.38
C ASP A 204 -30.10 11.39 -34.71
N ALA A 205 -29.75 11.97 -33.56
CA ALA A 205 -30.52 13.01 -32.89
C ALA A 205 -30.66 14.27 -33.76
N LYS A 206 -29.60 14.64 -34.50
CA LYS A 206 -29.64 15.75 -35.48
C LYS A 206 -30.57 15.44 -36.66
N LEU A 207 -30.64 14.18 -37.08
CA LEU A 207 -31.63 13.74 -38.08
C LEU A 207 -33.05 13.76 -37.48
N GLN A 208 -33.22 13.38 -36.21
CA GLN A 208 -34.50 13.43 -35.51
C GLN A 208 -35.04 14.85 -35.33
N GLU A 209 -34.20 15.87 -35.16
CA GLU A 209 -34.63 17.28 -35.12
C GLU A 209 -35.35 17.69 -36.43
N ASN A 210 -34.86 17.21 -37.57
CA ASN A 210 -35.53 17.39 -38.87
C ASN A 210 -36.87 16.65 -38.94
N VAL A 211 -36.99 15.49 -38.29
CA VAL A 211 -38.26 14.75 -38.21
C VAL A 211 -39.27 15.46 -37.31
N MET A 212 -38.84 16.00 -36.17
CA MET A 212 -39.69 16.77 -35.26
C MET A 212 -40.20 18.06 -35.90
N THR A 213 -39.37 18.77 -36.66
CA THR A 213 -39.82 19.94 -37.42
C THR A 213 -40.79 19.55 -38.53
N ALA A 214 -40.59 18.42 -39.21
CA ALA A 214 -41.55 17.88 -40.18
C ALA A 214 -42.91 17.54 -39.54
N LEU A 215 -42.94 16.88 -38.38
CA LEU A 215 -44.17 16.56 -37.65
C LEU A 215 -44.91 17.83 -37.17
N LYS A 216 -44.18 18.84 -36.69
CA LYS A 216 -44.77 20.15 -36.34
C LYS A 216 -45.42 20.81 -37.55
N ASN A 217 -44.77 20.77 -38.71
CA ASN A 217 -45.32 21.31 -39.95
C ASN A 217 -46.55 20.52 -40.41
N GLU A 218 -46.54 19.19 -40.27
CA GLU A 218 -47.68 18.34 -40.60
C GLU A 218 -48.88 18.62 -39.67
N LEU A 219 -48.64 18.79 -38.37
CA LEU A 219 -49.67 19.13 -37.38
C LEU A 219 -50.27 20.52 -37.63
N ALA A 220 -49.44 21.51 -37.96
CA ALA A 220 -49.90 22.83 -38.40
C ALA A 220 -50.73 22.75 -39.70
N SER A 221 -50.38 21.85 -40.62
CA SER A 221 -51.19 21.61 -41.82
C SER A 221 -52.55 20.98 -41.50
N LEU A 222 -52.60 20.01 -40.57
CA LEU A 222 -53.83 19.38 -40.12
C LEU A 222 -54.75 20.37 -39.40
N GLU A 223 -54.17 21.29 -38.63
CA GLU A 223 -54.95 22.35 -37.98
C GLU A 223 -55.54 23.33 -39.01
N ARG A 224 -54.80 23.69 -40.06
CA ARG A 224 -55.33 24.45 -41.18
C ARG A 224 -56.45 23.70 -41.90
N ASP A 225 -56.26 22.43 -42.22
CA ASP A 225 -57.29 21.61 -42.86
C ASP A 225 -58.56 21.53 -41.97
N ARG A 226 -58.41 21.33 -40.65
CA ARG A 226 -59.52 21.36 -39.67
C ARG A 226 -60.26 22.71 -39.68
N THR A 227 -59.53 23.82 -39.64
CA THR A 227 -60.14 25.17 -39.65
C THR A 227 -60.85 25.46 -40.97
N THR A 228 -60.32 25.01 -42.10
CA THR A 228 -61.00 25.15 -43.40
C THR A 228 -62.30 24.35 -43.44
N LEU A 229 -62.30 23.12 -42.93
CA LEU A 229 -63.47 22.25 -42.85
C LEU A 229 -64.52 22.83 -41.89
N ALA A 230 -64.12 23.33 -40.73
CA ALA A 230 -65.00 24.07 -39.83
C ALA A 230 -65.60 25.32 -40.50
N GLY A 231 -64.82 26.01 -41.34
CA GLY A 231 -65.30 27.13 -42.16
C GLY A 231 -66.30 26.71 -43.25
N VAL A 232 -66.13 25.53 -43.86
CA VAL A 232 -67.11 24.96 -44.80
C VAL A 232 -68.42 24.65 -44.07
N VAL A 233 -68.35 23.98 -42.93
CA VAL A 233 -69.53 23.66 -42.10
C VAL A 233 -70.26 24.93 -41.68
N LYS A 234 -69.53 25.94 -41.19
CA LYS A 234 -70.13 27.23 -40.82
C LYS A 234 -70.84 27.89 -42.01
N ARG A 235 -70.21 27.90 -43.18
CA ARG A 235 -70.82 28.44 -44.41
C ARG A 235 -72.07 27.67 -44.84
N LEU A 236 -72.07 26.35 -44.73
CA LEU A 236 -73.22 25.50 -45.03
C LEU A 236 -74.40 25.85 -44.12
N TYR A 237 -74.19 25.92 -42.80
CA TYR A 237 -75.24 26.30 -41.86
C TYR A 237 -75.74 27.73 -42.10
N THR A 238 -74.87 28.71 -42.28
CA THR A 238 -75.31 30.09 -42.60
C THR A 238 -76.07 30.18 -43.92
N SER A 239 -75.69 29.38 -44.93
CA SER A 239 -76.41 29.35 -46.20
C SER A 239 -77.76 28.65 -46.08
N LEU A 240 -77.88 27.65 -45.20
CA LEU A 240 -79.14 26.98 -44.92
C LEU A 240 -80.05 27.90 -44.12
N ASP A 241 -79.56 28.55 -43.08
CA ASP A 241 -80.31 29.50 -42.26
C ASP A 241 -80.89 30.64 -43.12
N ASN A 242 -80.06 31.27 -43.97
CA ASN A 242 -80.54 32.29 -44.92
C ASN A 242 -81.63 31.75 -45.87
N LYS A 243 -81.54 30.49 -46.29
CA LYS A 243 -82.54 29.86 -47.16
C LYS A 243 -83.82 29.49 -46.40
N TYR A 244 -83.70 29.04 -45.15
CA TYR A 244 -84.85 28.80 -44.27
C TYR A 244 -85.57 30.11 -43.92
N GLU A 245 -84.84 31.20 -43.71
CA GLU A 245 -85.41 32.54 -43.53
C GLU A 245 -86.11 33.05 -44.79
N SER A 246 -85.65 32.64 -45.98
CA SER A 246 -86.31 32.98 -47.25
C SER A 246 -87.54 32.13 -47.58
N LEU A 247 -87.83 31.08 -46.80
CA LEU A 247 -89.05 30.29 -46.99
C LEU A 247 -90.26 31.09 -46.51
N PRO A 248 -91.34 31.16 -47.31
CA PRO A 248 -92.52 31.92 -46.94
C PRO A 248 -93.20 31.33 -45.70
N VAL A 249 -93.65 32.22 -44.81
CA VAL A 249 -94.35 31.87 -43.58
C VAL A 249 -95.75 31.34 -43.94
N ALA A 250 -96.34 30.50 -43.09
CA ALA A 250 -97.67 29.92 -43.34
C ALA A 250 -98.76 30.96 -43.66
N ASN A 251 -98.65 32.17 -43.11
CA ASN A 251 -99.57 33.27 -43.39
C ASN A 251 -99.35 33.86 -44.80
N GLU A 252 -98.10 34.03 -45.22
CA GLU A 252 -97.74 34.51 -46.56
C GLU A 252 -98.18 33.52 -47.64
N LEU A 253 -97.95 32.21 -47.41
CA LEU A 253 -98.45 31.14 -48.27
C LEU A 253 -99.98 31.16 -48.40
N GLN A 254 -100.68 31.51 -47.32
CA GLN A 254 -102.14 31.60 -47.33
C GLN A 254 -102.64 32.84 -48.09
N GLU A 255 -101.98 33.99 -47.94
CA GLU A 255 -102.27 35.20 -48.71
C GLU A 255 -101.98 34.99 -50.21
N ASP A 256 -100.85 34.36 -50.54
CA ASP A 256 -100.50 34.00 -51.92
C ASP A 256 -101.48 33.01 -52.52
N ALA A 257 -101.92 32.00 -51.76
CA ALA A 257 -102.94 31.07 -52.21
C ALA A 257 -104.26 31.78 -52.52
N VAL A 258 -104.68 32.76 -51.71
CA VAL A 258 -105.89 33.56 -51.94
C VAL A 258 -105.72 34.45 -53.17
N ASN A 259 -104.56 35.10 -53.34
CA ASN A 259 -104.27 35.96 -54.50
C ASN A 259 -104.23 35.15 -55.81
N ILE A 260 -103.55 33.99 -55.81
CA ILE A 260 -103.51 33.08 -56.96
C ILE A 260 -104.91 32.55 -57.27
N HIS A 261 -105.71 32.22 -56.25
CA HIS A 261 -107.10 31.80 -56.43
C HIS A 261 -107.96 32.89 -57.08
N ALA A 262 -107.82 34.14 -56.64
CA ALA A 262 -108.51 35.28 -57.22
C ALA A 262 -108.11 35.52 -58.69
N ARG A 263 -106.81 35.42 -59.01
CA ARG A 263 -106.30 35.53 -60.39
C ARG A 263 -106.76 34.39 -61.29
N LEU A 264 -106.81 33.16 -60.77
CA LEU A 264 -107.35 32.02 -61.53
C LEU A 264 -108.85 32.15 -61.78
N ALA A 265 -109.60 32.71 -60.82
CA ALA A 265 -111.01 33.02 -61.01
C ALA A 265 -111.24 34.09 -62.09
N SER A 266 -110.41 35.13 -62.16
CA SER A 266 -110.51 36.15 -63.23
C SER A 266 -110.15 35.60 -64.61
N ILE A 267 -109.14 34.73 -64.71
CA ILE A 267 -108.76 34.07 -65.96
C ILE A 267 -109.87 33.11 -66.44
N LYS A 268 -110.57 32.45 -65.51
CA LYS A 268 -111.69 31.57 -65.83
C LYS A 268 -112.91 32.33 -66.38
N ALA A 269 -113.09 33.59 -65.98
CA ALA A 269 -114.14 34.45 -66.54
C ALA A 269 -113.87 34.79 -68.02
N ASP A 270 -112.60 34.84 -68.43
CA ASP A 270 -112.16 35.08 -69.80
C ASP A 270 -111.95 33.76 -70.57
N SER A 271 -113.04 33.21 -71.12
CA SER A 271 -113.06 31.89 -71.79
C SER A 271 -112.00 31.69 -72.89
N SER A 272 -111.56 32.76 -73.58
CA SER A 272 -110.54 32.68 -74.63
C SER A 272 -109.12 32.51 -74.06
N MET A 273 -108.81 33.17 -72.93
CA MET A 273 -107.52 33.05 -72.23
C MET A 273 -107.37 31.68 -71.58
N ALA A 274 -108.44 31.16 -70.96
CA ALA A 274 -108.43 29.83 -70.37
C ALA A 274 -108.12 28.72 -71.40
N SER A 275 -108.68 28.80 -72.62
CA SER A 275 -108.39 27.84 -73.69
C SER A 275 -106.94 27.89 -74.16
N ASN A 276 -106.36 29.09 -74.29
CA ASN A 276 -104.97 29.26 -74.70
C ASN A 276 -103.99 28.77 -73.63
N LEU A 277 -104.32 28.95 -72.34
CA LEU A 277 -103.50 28.46 -71.23
C LEU A 277 -103.48 26.93 -71.14
N VAL A 278 -104.62 26.27 -71.39
CA VAL A 278 -104.67 24.79 -71.43
C VAL A 278 -103.84 24.25 -72.60
N ALA A 279 -103.88 24.91 -73.76
CA ALA A 279 -103.03 24.54 -74.89
C ALA A 279 -101.54 24.75 -74.57
N ALA A 280 -101.18 25.86 -73.91
CA ALA A 280 -99.81 26.15 -73.50
C ALA A 280 -99.29 25.18 -72.44
N SER A 281 -100.09 24.85 -71.42
CA SER A 281 -99.69 23.89 -70.38
C SER A 281 -99.55 22.47 -70.93
N TYR A 282 -100.39 22.09 -71.89
CA TYR A 282 -100.24 20.81 -72.59
C TYR A 282 -98.93 20.72 -73.38
N VAL A 283 -98.55 21.80 -74.07
CA VAL A 283 -97.25 21.88 -74.75
C VAL A 283 -96.09 21.81 -73.75
N GLU A 284 -96.20 22.50 -72.61
CA GLU A 284 -95.16 22.47 -71.57
C GLU A 284 -95.00 21.09 -70.93
N GLU A 285 -96.09 20.36 -70.69
CA GLU A 285 -96.02 18.97 -70.20
C GLU A 285 -95.40 18.03 -71.23
N LEU A 286 -95.73 18.18 -72.53
CA LEU A 286 -95.09 17.43 -73.60
C LEU A 286 -93.59 17.72 -73.66
N GLU A 287 -93.18 18.99 -73.53
CA GLU A 287 -91.77 19.35 -73.45
C GLU A 287 -91.09 18.79 -72.19
N ARG A 288 -91.77 18.80 -71.04
CA ARG A 288 -91.21 18.26 -69.79
C ARG A 288 -91.02 16.76 -69.89
N MET A 289 -92.00 16.03 -70.42
CA MET A 289 -91.91 14.60 -70.68
C MET A 289 -90.78 14.32 -71.69
N ALA A 290 -90.65 15.10 -72.76
CA ALA A 290 -89.55 14.98 -73.71
C ALA A 290 -88.17 15.17 -73.05
N ARG A 291 -88.00 16.20 -72.19
CA ARG A 291 -86.74 16.44 -71.46
C ARG A 291 -86.44 15.36 -70.42
N GLN A 292 -87.45 14.77 -69.80
CA GLN A 292 -87.28 13.63 -68.89
C GLN A 292 -86.82 12.38 -69.64
N LEU A 293 -87.43 12.12 -70.81
CA LEU A 293 -87.06 11.04 -71.71
C LEU A 293 -85.64 11.19 -72.28
N GLU A 294 -85.19 12.41 -72.52
CA GLU A 294 -83.81 12.70 -72.94
C GLU A 294 -82.77 12.45 -71.84
N ARG A 295 -83.12 12.64 -70.57
CA ARG A 295 -82.20 12.45 -69.43
C ARG A 295 -82.13 11.03 -68.93
N ASP A 296 -83.21 10.28 -69.04
CA ASP A 296 -83.29 8.89 -68.58
C ASP A 296 -84.12 8.02 -69.55
N PRO A 297 -83.48 7.29 -70.47
CA PRO A 297 -84.17 6.46 -71.44
C PRO A 297 -84.89 5.25 -70.81
N GLN A 298 -84.61 4.90 -69.54
CA GLN A 298 -85.31 3.82 -68.83
C GLN A 298 -86.72 4.25 -68.36
N SER A 299 -86.96 5.56 -68.22
CA SER A 299 -88.29 6.11 -67.93
C SER A 299 -89.31 5.86 -69.05
N LEU A 300 -88.84 5.55 -70.27
CA LEU A 300 -89.64 5.26 -71.46
C LEU A 300 -90.34 3.89 -71.38
N GLU A 301 -89.69 2.89 -70.75
CA GLU A 301 -90.28 1.56 -70.51
C GLU A 301 -91.43 1.61 -69.50
N LEU A 302 -91.38 2.52 -68.53
CA LEU A 302 -92.43 2.73 -67.53
C LEU A 302 -93.66 3.44 -68.12
N LEU A 303 -93.47 4.40 -69.03
CA LEU A 303 -94.56 5.08 -69.75
C LEU A 303 -95.20 4.21 -70.85
N ALA A 304 -94.43 3.30 -71.46
CA ALA A 304 -94.95 2.34 -72.44
C ALA A 304 -95.80 1.21 -71.80
N GLN A 305 -95.63 0.97 -70.48
CA GLN A 305 -96.40 -0.02 -69.73
C GLN A 305 -97.73 0.51 -69.16
N THR A 306 -97.98 1.82 -69.23
CA THR A 306 -99.32 2.35 -68.95
C THR A 306 -100.28 1.96 -70.08
N PRO A 307 -101.33 1.15 -69.82
CA PRO A 307 -102.24 0.70 -70.88
C PRO A 307 -102.98 1.90 -71.49
N PRO A 308 -103.24 1.91 -72.81
CA PRO A 308 -104.09 2.93 -73.42
C PRO A 308 -105.47 2.87 -72.76
N PRO A 309 -106.11 4.00 -72.42
CA PRO A 309 -107.47 3.99 -71.90
C PRO A 309 -108.36 3.33 -72.96
N SER A 310 -108.99 2.22 -72.58
CA SER A 310 -109.98 1.52 -73.38
C SER A 310 -111.03 2.50 -73.90
N SER A 311 -111.29 2.44 -75.21
CA SER A 311 -112.10 3.35 -76.04
C SER A 311 -113.61 3.41 -75.71
N GLU A 312 -114.03 3.08 -74.50
CA GLU A 312 -115.44 3.14 -74.05
C GLU A 312 -115.59 3.81 -72.68
N ALA A 313 -114.66 4.69 -72.30
CA ALA A 313 -114.97 5.71 -71.30
C ALA A 313 -115.57 6.91 -72.04
N GLU A 314 -116.86 7.18 -71.80
CA GLU A 314 -117.50 8.44 -72.14
C GLU A 314 -116.53 9.59 -71.91
N VAL A 315 -116.44 10.51 -72.88
CA VAL A 315 -115.73 11.78 -72.72
C VAL A 315 -116.40 12.52 -71.57
N ALA A 316 -115.99 12.21 -70.34
CA ALA A 316 -116.35 12.96 -69.17
C ALA A 316 -115.96 14.40 -69.49
N PRO A 317 -116.90 15.37 -69.41
CA PRO A 317 -116.59 16.76 -69.70
C PRO A 317 -115.37 17.10 -68.87
N VAL A 318 -114.28 17.51 -69.54
CA VAL A 318 -112.97 17.86 -68.97
C VAL A 318 -113.24 18.45 -67.60
N ARG A 319 -113.09 17.63 -66.55
CA ARG A 319 -113.43 18.05 -65.18
C ARG A 319 -112.70 19.36 -65.01
N SER A 320 -113.40 20.47 -64.78
CA SER A 320 -112.73 21.77 -64.71
C SER A 320 -111.58 21.60 -63.73
N ILE A 321 -110.35 21.57 -64.26
CA ILE A 321 -109.15 21.31 -63.49
C ILE A 321 -108.96 22.62 -62.73
N VAL A 322 -109.67 22.75 -61.62
CA VAL A 322 -109.38 23.76 -60.62
C VAL A 322 -108.33 23.04 -59.76
N PRO A 323 -107.03 23.24 -60.02
CA PRO A 323 -106.02 22.68 -59.16
C PRO A 323 -106.30 23.20 -57.74
N ASP A 324 -106.25 22.31 -56.75
CA ASP A 324 -106.27 22.75 -55.36
C ASP A 324 -104.96 23.50 -55.10
N ILE A 325 -105.02 24.82 -55.24
CA ILE A 325 -103.88 25.73 -55.11
C ILE A 325 -103.23 25.54 -53.74
N LYS A 326 -104.02 25.27 -52.69
CA LYS A 326 -103.46 25.00 -51.36
C LYS A 326 -102.67 23.70 -51.35
N ALA A 327 -103.18 22.65 -51.99
CA ALA A 327 -102.46 21.38 -52.09
C ALA A 327 -101.16 21.50 -52.92
N GLU A 328 -101.19 22.20 -54.06
CA GLU A 328 -100.01 22.39 -54.90
C GLU A 328 -98.96 23.32 -54.28
N LEU A 329 -99.39 24.39 -53.61
CA LEU A 329 -98.49 25.29 -52.88
C LEU A 329 -97.83 24.57 -51.68
N ASN A 330 -98.58 23.72 -50.97
CA ASN A 330 -98.02 22.82 -49.96
C ASN A 330 -97.07 21.78 -50.55
N ARG A 331 -97.35 21.26 -51.76
CA ARG A 331 -96.45 20.33 -52.46
C ARG A 331 -95.15 21.03 -52.86
N ALA A 332 -95.22 22.24 -53.40
CA ALA A 332 -94.05 23.06 -53.73
C ALA A 332 -93.21 23.35 -52.47
N GLY A 333 -93.84 23.79 -51.38
CA GLY A 333 -93.13 24.04 -50.11
C GLY A 333 -92.49 22.78 -49.50
N ARG A 334 -93.10 21.59 -49.69
CA ARG A 334 -92.46 20.31 -49.33
C ARG A 334 -91.24 20.01 -50.21
N HIS A 335 -91.33 20.32 -51.51
CA HIS A 335 -90.23 20.11 -52.44
C HIS A 335 -89.04 21.03 -52.13
N ASP A 336 -89.29 22.31 -51.79
CA ASP A 336 -88.25 23.25 -51.38
C ASP A 336 -87.57 22.81 -50.08
N ARG A 337 -88.34 22.37 -49.09
CA ARG A 337 -87.79 21.81 -47.84
C ARG A 337 -86.97 20.54 -48.10
N LEU A 338 -87.42 19.65 -48.97
CA LEU A 338 -86.66 18.48 -49.39
C LEU A 338 -85.35 18.87 -50.09
N ALA A 339 -85.38 19.88 -50.96
CA ALA A 339 -84.18 20.37 -51.63
C ALA A 339 -83.16 20.95 -50.64
N LEU A 340 -83.62 21.64 -49.57
CA LEU A 340 -82.76 22.10 -48.48
C LEU A 340 -82.17 20.95 -47.67
N LEU A 341 -82.97 19.95 -47.33
CA LEU A 341 -82.49 18.75 -46.63
C LEU A 341 -81.46 17.99 -47.47
N HIS A 342 -81.67 17.82 -48.77
CA HIS A 342 -80.67 17.21 -49.66
C HIS A 342 -79.42 18.08 -49.86
N ALA A 343 -79.53 19.41 -49.77
CA ALA A 343 -78.36 20.28 -49.78
C ALA A 343 -77.56 20.15 -48.48
N GLN A 344 -78.25 20.01 -47.33
CA GLN A 344 -77.64 19.76 -46.04
C GLN A 344 -76.96 18.39 -45.98
N GLU A 345 -77.66 17.33 -46.41
CA GLU A 345 -77.15 15.97 -46.51
C GLU A 345 -75.86 15.92 -47.32
N ARG A 346 -75.88 16.43 -48.57
CA ARG A 346 -74.68 16.49 -49.42
C ARG A 346 -73.52 17.28 -48.80
N GLY A 347 -73.84 18.38 -48.11
CA GLY A 347 -72.84 19.19 -47.42
C GLY A 347 -72.19 18.45 -46.25
N LEU A 348 -73.00 17.73 -45.47
CA LEU A 348 -72.52 16.90 -44.36
C LEU A 348 -71.75 15.68 -44.87
N ASP A 349 -72.21 15.01 -45.93
CA ASP A 349 -71.52 13.88 -46.55
C ASP A 349 -70.13 14.27 -47.03
N TYR A 350 -70.00 15.42 -47.70
CA TYR A 350 -68.70 15.96 -48.11
C TYR A 350 -67.76 16.21 -46.91
N VAL A 351 -68.29 16.79 -45.84
CA VAL A 351 -67.52 17.05 -44.62
C VAL A 351 -67.12 15.74 -43.94
N MET A 352 -68.01 14.75 -43.89
CA MET A 352 -67.74 13.44 -43.34
C MET A 352 -66.69 12.69 -44.15
N SER A 353 -66.74 12.73 -45.49
CA SER A 353 -65.73 12.10 -46.35
C SER A 353 -64.36 12.75 -46.17
N GLU A 354 -64.27 14.09 -46.15
CA GLU A 354 -62.99 14.78 -45.90
C GLU A 354 -62.44 14.48 -44.50
N LEU A 355 -63.30 14.38 -43.49
CA LEU A 355 -62.86 14.05 -42.13
C LEU A 355 -62.39 12.60 -42.03
N ARG A 356 -63.17 11.66 -42.58
CA ARG A 356 -62.92 10.21 -42.49
C ARG A 356 -61.77 9.75 -43.37
N ASP A 357 -61.71 10.22 -44.61
CA ASP A 357 -60.80 9.67 -45.61
C ASP A 357 -59.47 10.42 -45.65
N ARG A 358 -59.43 11.68 -45.20
CA ARG A 358 -58.24 12.54 -45.29
C ARG A 358 -57.67 12.98 -43.94
N LEU A 359 -58.48 13.56 -43.07
CA LEU A 359 -57.99 14.12 -41.79
C LEU A 359 -57.66 13.05 -40.76
N LEU A 360 -58.57 12.12 -40.48
CA LEU A 360 -58.37 11.08 -39.45
C LEU A 360 -57.16 10.17 -39.75
N PRO A 361 -56.95 9.67 -40.98
CA PRO A 361 -55.80 8.80 -41.25
C PRO A 361 -54.46 9.54 -41.14
N ARG A 362 -54.42 10.82 -41.53
CA ARG A 362 -53.21 11.65 -41.38
C ARG A 362 -52.94 11.96 -39.91
N LEU A 363 -53.96 12.25 -39.12
CA LEU A 363 -53.83 12.44 -37.67
C LEU A 363 -53.33 11.17 -36.99
N GLN A 364 -53.88 10.01 -37.36
CA GLN A 364 -53.44 8.72 -36.82
C GLN A 364 -51.97 8.43 -37.16
N ARG A 365 -51.53 8.68 -38.41
CA ARG A 365 -50.11 8.54 -38.79
C ARG A 365 -49.20 9.48 -38.01
N CYS A 366 -49.60 10.74 -37.82
CA CYS A 366 -48.86 11.68 -36.98
C CYS A 366 -48.77 11.20 -35.54
N TYR A 367 -49.88 10.70 -34.99
CA TYR A 367 -49.94 10.14 -33.64
C TYR A 367 -49.04 8.94 -33.48
N ASP A 368 -49.11 7.94 -34.36
CA ASP A 368 -48.31 6.72 -34.29
C ASP A 368 -46.80 7.05 -34.36
N ARG A 369 -46.42 8.00 -35.23
CA ARG A 369 -45.03 8.48 -35.34
C ARG A 369 -44.58 9.18 -34.06
N LEU A 370 -45.39 10.12 -33.55
CA LEU A 370 -45.06 10.86 -32.33
C LEU A 370 -45.02 9.95 -31.10
N TYR A 371 -45.91 8.96 -31.03
CA TYR A 371 -45.93 7.94 -29.98
C TYR A 371 -44.66 7.09 -30.03
N SER A 372 -44.27 6.58 -31.20
CA SER A 372 -43.04 5.79 -31.36
C SER A 372 -41.77 6.58 -31.01
N GLN A 373 -41.75 7.89 -31.27
CA GLN A 373 -40.64 8.74 -30.85
C GLN A 373 -40.65 9.01 -29.35
N SER A 374 -41.84 9.20 -28.76
CA SER A 374 -41.98 9.38 -27.32
C SER A 374 -41.54 8.15 -26.54
N THR A 375 -41.79 6.93 -27.03
CA THR A 375 -41.34 5.71 -26.36
C THR A 375 -39.82 5.58 -26.41
N VAL A 376 -39.20 5.84 -27.57
CA VAL A 376 -37.74 5.84 -27.71
C VAL A 376 -37.10 6.91 -26.82
N ALA A 377 -37.70 8.10 -26.74
CA ALA A 377 -37.23 9.15 -25.85
C ALA A 377 -37.29 8.71 -24.37
N ALA A 378 -38.39 8.11 -23.93
CA ALA A 378 -38.52 7.60 -22.57
C ALA A 378 -37.54 6.46 -22.25
N GLU A 379 -37.29 5.55 -23.20
CA GLU A 379 -36.27 4.50 -23.06
C GLU A 379 -34.87 5.11 -22.95
N SER A 380 -34.55 6.11 -23.78
CA SER A 380 -33.26 6.80 -23.72
C SER A 380 -33.08 7.57 -22.41
N GLU A 381 -34.13 8.21 -21.90
CA GLU A 381 -34.12 8.89 -20.59
C GLU A 381 -33.86 7.88 -19.47
N ALA A 382 -34.53 6.72 -19.49
CA ALA A 382 -34.30 5.66 -18.52
C ALA A 382 -32.85 5.15 -18.54
N ILE A 383 -32.26 4.94 -19.72
CA ILE A 383 -30.86 4.52 -19.85
C ILE A 383 -29.91 5.60 -19.32
N VAL A 384 -30.16 6.87 -19.62
CA VAL A 384 -29.36 7.99 -19.10
C VAL A 384 -29.48 8.09 -17.58
N SER A 385 -30.68 7.89 -17.01
CA SER A 385 -30.86 7.86 -15.55
C SER A 385 -30.06 6.74 -14.90
N VAL A 386 -30.08 5.53 -15.48
CA VAL A 386 -29.26 4.40 -14.98
C VAL A 386 -27.77 4.72 -15.07
N LEU A 387 -27.30 5.31 -16.18
CA LEU A 387 -25.90 5.71 -16.30
C LEU A 387 -25.49 6.75 -15.26
N ILE A 388 -26.37 7.71 -14.95
CA ILE A 388 -26.12 8.70 -13.90
C ILE A 388 -26.00 8.00 -12.54
N GLU A 389 -26.91 7.09 -12.22
CA GLU A 389 -26.87 6.30 -10.97
C GLU A 389 -25.58 5.47 -10.86
N GLU A 390 -25.17 4.79 -11.94
CA GLU A 390 -23.91 4.02 -11.96
C GLU A 390 -22.67 4.93 -11.82
N LEU A 391 -22.68 6.13 -12.43
CA LEU A 391 -21.59 7.10 -12.26
C LEU A 391 -21.56 7.70 -10.86
N GLU A 392 -22.72 7.91 -10.23
CA GLU A 392 -22.84 8.29 -8.83
C GLU A 392 -22.30 7.18 -7.92
N ASP A 393 -22.65 5.92 -8.16
CA ASP A 393 -22.11 4.76 -7.44
C ASP A 393 -20.58 4.63 -7.60
N VAL A 394 -20.04 4.84 -8.80
CA VAL A 394 -18.59 4.86 -9.01
C VAL A 394 -17.97 6.04 -8.26
N ASN A 395 -18.57 7.22 -8.30
CA ASN A 395 -18.08 8.37 -7.55
C ASN A 395 -18.12 8.12 -6.04
N ASP A 396 -19.18 7.49 -5.53
CA ASP A 396 -19.34 7.13 -4.13
C ASP A 396 -18.31 6.08 -3.73
N ALA A 397 -18.05 5.06 -4.55
CA ALA A 397 -16.98 4.09 -4.32
C ALA A 397 -15.59 4.73 -4.35
N VAL A 398 -15.36 5.71 -5.25
CA VAL A 398 -14.12 6.49 -5.30
C VAL A 398 -14.00 7.35 -4.04
N GLN A 399 -15.07 8.00 -3.59
CA GLN A 399 -15.09 8.76 -2.34
C GLN A 399 -14.86 7.84 -1.14
N GLU A 400 -15.47 6.66 -1.10
CA GLU A 400 -15.26 5.67 -0.05
C GLU A 400 -13.80 5.21 -0.03
N SER A 401 -13.21 4.92 -1.20
CA SER A 401 -11.79 4.56 -1.33
C SER A 401 -10.84 5.70 -0.93
N LYS A 402 -11.20 6.95 -1.22
CA LYS A 402 -10.50 8.14 -0.75
C LYS A 402 -10.65 8.29 0.75
N CYS A 403 -11.83 8.04 1.31
CA CYS A 403 -12.02 7.96 2.74
C CYS A 403 -11.24 6.80 3.34
N TYR A 404 -11.03 5.66 2.69
CA TYR A 404 -10.09 4.64 3.21
C TYR A 404 -8.63 5.05 3.10
N GLY A 405 -8.24 5.88 2.13
CA GLY A 405 -6.90 6.45 2.00
C GLY A 405 -6.62 7.60 2.96
N GLU A 406 -7.59 8.50 3.14
CA GLU A 406 -7.57 9.60 4.10
C GLU A 406 -7.81 9.07 5.51
N ASN A 407 -8.67 8.08 5.73
CA ASN A 407 -8.75 7.30 6.97
C ASN A 407 -7.61 6.27 7.09
N ALA A 408 -6.70 6.09 6.12
CA ALA A 408 -5.43 5.43 6.44
C ALA A 408 -4.47 6.45 7.09
N SER A 409 -4.58 7.73 6.74
CA SER A 409 -3.95 8.84 7.48
C SER A 409 -4.73 9.30 8.72
N ASP A 410 -6.05 9.08 8.79
CA ASP A 410 -6.95 9.51 9.88
C ASP A 410 -7.48 8.37 10.75
N ALA A 411 -7.41 7.09 10.36
CA ALA A 411 -7.49 5.96 11.30
C ALA A 411 -6.14 5.71 12.00
N LEU A 412 -5.07 6.37 11.56
CA LEU A 412 -3.92 6.69 12.41
C LEU A 412 -4.28 7.71 13.51
N ASN A 413 -5.40 8.44 13.38
CA ASN A 413 -5.84 9.47 14.33
C ASN A 413 -7.11 9.10 15.13
N ALA A 414 -7.99 8.22 14.61
CA ALA A 414 -9.34 8.00 15.17
C ALA A 414 -9.56 6.63 15.85
N SER A 415 -8.73 5.61 15.62
CA SER A 415 -8.82 4.32 16.33
C SER A 415 -7.51 3.97 17.03
N GLY A 416 -7.38 4.47 18.26
CA GLY A 416 -6.16 4.36 19.06
C GLY A 416 -5.15 5.41 18.62
N ARG A 417 -4.54 6.13 19.56
CA ARG A 417 -3.47 7.07 19.23
C ARG A 417 -2.44 6.33 18.36
N PRO A 418 -1.76 6.99 17.42
CA PRO A 418 -0.60 6.37 16.75
C PRO A 418 0.44 5.90 17.78
N ALA A 419 0.43 6.51 18.97
CA ALA A 419 1.13 6.07 20.16
C ALA A 419 0.71 4.68 20.68
N ASP A 420 -0.57 4.29 20.58
CA ASP A 420 -1.09 3.02 21.10
C ASP A 420 -0.77 1.85 20.14
N LEU A 421 -0.79 2.09 18.81
CA LEU A 421 -0.31 1.13 17.81
C LEU A 421 1.22 0.97 17.86
N LEU A 422 1.96 2.07 18.05
CA LEU A 422 3.39 2.02 18.32
C LEU A 422 3.68 1.34 19.66
N GLU A 423 2.89 1.59 20.70
CA GLU A 423 3.01 0.92 22.00
C GLU A 423 2.73 -0.57 21.86
N GLY A 424 1.74 -0.98 21.06
CA GLY A 424 1.52 -2.37 20.67
C GLY A 424 2.72 -2.99 19.96
N ALA A 425 3.25 -2.33 18.92
CA ALA A 425 4.43 -2.82 18.19
C ALA A 425 5.69 -2.87 19.07
N VAL A 426 5.90 -1.87 19.92
CA VAL A 426 7.02 -1.79 20.87
C VAL A 426 6.88 -2.82 21.98
N THR A 427 5.67 -3.04 22.52
CA THR A 427 5.43 -4.08 23.52
C THR A 427 5.63 -5.48 22.94
N ASP A 428 5.22 -5.74 21.70
CA ASP A 428 5.43 -7.02 21.04
C ASP A 428 6.89 -7.26 20.70
N LEU A 429 7.60 -6.23 20.24
CA LEU A 429 9.05 -6.30 20.00
C LEU A 429 9.82 -6.52 21.32
N LEU A 430 9.46 -5.82 22.39
CA LEU A 430 10.03 -6.03 23.73
C LEU A 430 9.74 -7.43 24.25
N LYS A 431 8.50 -7.94 24.11
CA LYS A 431 8.15 -9.33 24.47
C LYS A 431 8.95 -10.33 23.66
N ALA A 432 9.18 -10.12 22.37
CA ALA A 432 9.98 -11.00 21.53
C ALA A 432 11.46 -11.00 21.96
N LEU A 433 12.04 -9.82 22.21
CA LEU A 433 13.42 -9.69 22.70
C LEU A 433 13.58 -10.29 24.11
N LEU A 434 12.62 -10.08 25.02
CA LEU A 434 12.63 -10.66 26.36
C LEU A 434 12.45 -12.19 26.34
N ARG A 435 11.65 -12.74 25.42
CA ARG A 435 11.52 -14.20 25.19
C ARG A 435 12.81 -14.82 24.67
N SER A 436 13.58 -14.09 23.86
CA SER A 436 14.89 -14.54 23.35
C SER A 436 16.01 -14.48 24.41
N ARG A 437 15.74 -13.84 25.57
CA ARG A 437 16.73 -13.66 26.63
C ARG A 437 16.79 -14.90 27.52
N THR A 438 17.91 -15.61 27.47
CA THR A 438 18.20 -16.80 28.30
C THR A 438 18.77 -16.48 29.69
N ASP A 439 18.78 -15.21 30.10
CA ASP A 439 19.36 -14.79 31.38
C ASP A 439 18.39 -15.11 32.53
N LYS A 440 18.70 -16.17 33.29
CA LYS A 440 17.94 -16.63 34.47
C LYS A 440 17.86 -15.63 35.64
N ALA A 441 18.43 -14.43 35.52
CA ALA A 441 18.60 -13.48 36.62
C ALA A 441 17.54 -12.37 36.68
N SER A 442 16.81 -12.10 35.60
CA SER A 442 15.67 -11.17 35.62
C SER A 442 14.37 -11.97 35.60
N GLY A 443 13.50 -11.77 36.59
CA GLY A 443 12.17 -12.39 36.62
C GLY A 443 11.34 -12.05 35.38
N PRO A 444 10.21 -12.74 35.16
CA PRO A 444 9.36 -12.49 34.00
C PRO A 444 8.81 -11.05 34.06
N THR A 445 9.33 -10.15 33.23
CA THR A 445 8.82 -8.78 33.14
C THR A 445 7.45 -8.82 32.48
N VAL A 446 6.41 -8.47 33.24
CA VAL A 446 5.04 -8.34 32.73
C VAL A 446 4.84 -6.89 32.32
N LEU A 447 4.74 -6.63 31.02
CA LEU A 447 4.42 -5.31 30.46
C LEU A 447 2.90 -5.17 30.41
N LEU A 448 2.30 -4.49 31.39
CA LEU A 448 0.85 -4.30 31.49
C LEU A 448 0.41 -2.91 31.02
N GLY A 449 1.28 -1.90 31.12
CA GLY A 449 0.97 -0.55 30.65
C GLY A 449 2.18 0.22 30.12
N ARG A 450 1.89 1.42 29.61
CA ARG A 450 2.86 2.36 29.02
C ARG A 450 4.04 2.69 29.93
N GLU A 451 3.80 2.84 31.23
CA GLU A 451 4.83 3.12 32.22
C GLU A 451 5.85 1.96 32.33
N ASP A 452 5.39 0.71 32.17
CA ASP A 452 6.27 -0.47 32.18
C ASP A 452 7.16 -0.50 30.94
N VAL A 453 6.60 -0.13 29.78
CA VAL A 453 7.31 -0.03 28.50
C VAL A 453 8.37 1.06 28.55
N GLU A 454 8.01 2.25 29.05
CA GLU A 454 8.94 3.37 29.21
C GLU A 454 10.07 3.02 30.19
N ASN A 455 9.77 2.34 31.31
CA ASN A 455 10.77 1.89 32.27
C ASN A 455 11.75 0.87 31.66
N GLU A 456 11.26 -0.12 30.92
CA GLU A 456 12.13 -1.09 30.23
C GLU A 456 12.96 -0.44 29.12
N LEU A 457 12.39 0.51 28.36
CA LEU A 457 13.15 1.28 27.38
C LEU A 457 14.27 2.11 28.04
N ILE A 458 14.00 2.71 29.21
CA ILE A 458 15.01 3.44 29.98
C ILE A 458 16.10 2.48 30.49
N ILE A 459 15.73 1.29 30.97
CA ILE A 459 16.69 0.27 31.42
C ILE A 459 17.55 -0.21 30.24
N LEU A 460 16.95 -0.48 29.08
CA LEU A 460 17.66 -0.85 27.86
C LEU A 460 18.57 0.27 27.37
N ALA A 461 18.12 1.53 27.39
CA ALA A 461 18.94 2.68 27.02
C ALA A 461 20.14 2.85 27.97
N LYS A 462 19.93 2.70 29.29
CA LYS A 462 21.01 2.69 30.28
C LYS A 462 22.00 1.56 30.02
N ARG A 463 21.51 0.35 29.75
CA ARG A 463 22.35 -0.80 29.44
C ARG A 463 23.13 -0.64 28.15
N VAL A 464 22.52 -0.07 27.11
CA VAL A 464 23.20 0.25 25.85
C VAL A 464 24.25 1.33 26.08
N ALA A 465 23.95 2.36 26.88
CA ALA A 465 24.91 3.40 27.22
C ALA A 465 26.07 2.86 28.08
N GLU A 466 25.81 1.92 29.00
CA GLU A 466 26.83 1.19 29.76
C GLU A 466 27.68 0.32 28.82
N ALA A 467 27.05 -0.47 27.95
CA ALA A 467 27.75 -1.28 26.96
C ALA A 467 28.58 -0.42 25.98
N GLN A 468 28.08 0.74 25.54
CA GLN A 468 28.82 1.69 24.71
C GLN A 468 29.97 2.33 25.46
N LYS A 469 29.80 2.65 26.76
CA LYS A 469 30.89 3.13 27.61
C LYS A 469 31.95 2.04 27.79
N ASP A 470 31.54 0.80 27.96
CA ASP A 470 32.45 -0.33 28.10
C ASP A 470 33.13 -0.65 26.76
N ASP A 471 32.44 -0.53 25.63
CA ASP A 471 33.01 -0.63 24.29
C ASP A 471 33.95 0.53 23.96
N ALA A 472 33.73 1.73 24.50
CA ALA A 472 34.63 2.88 24.34
C ALA A 472 35.84 2.79 25.29
N LYS A 473 35.67 2.22 26.48
CA LYS A 473 36.77 1.89 27.41
C LYS A 473 37.57 0.68 26.91
N TRP A 474 36.94 -0.25 26.23
CA TRP A 474 37.59 -1.45 25.72
C TRP A 474 38.84 -1.16 24.90
N PRO A 475 38.86 -0.27 23.88
CA PRO A 475 40.08 0.02 23.11
C PRO A 475 41.13 0.75 23.94
N THR A 476 40.75 1.58 24.92
CA THR A 476 41.73 2.28 25.78
C THR A 476 42.32 1.33 26.83
N GLU A 477 41.52 0.47 27.44
CA GLU A 477 41.96 -0.61 28.31
C GLU A 477 42.76 -1.67 27.56
N LEU A 478 42.36 -2.03 26.34
CA LEU A 478 43.11 -2.96 25.49
C LEU A 478 44.45 -2.35 25.10
N ARG A 479 44.50 -1.06 24.73
CA ARG A 479 45.74 -0.35 24.43
C ARG A 479 46.63 -0.20 25.67
N GLY A 480 46.04 0.06 26.83
CA GLY A 480 46.72 0.09 28.13
C GLY A 480 47.29 -1.28 28.50
N ARG A 481 46.48 -2.33 28.42
CA ARG A 481 46.89 -3.72 28.66
C ARG A 481 47.92 -4.20 27.63
N LEU A 482 47.80 -3.83 26.35
CA LEU A 482 48.83 -4.08 25.33
C LEU A 482 50.11 -3.29 25.59
N ALA A 483 50.00 -2.05 26.10
CA ALA A 483 51.16 -1.26 26.50
C ALA A 483 51.83 -1.84 27.76
N GLU A 484 51.06 -2.37 28.71
CA GLU A 484 51.58 -3.08 29.89
C GLU A 484 52.18 -4.43 29.50
N LEU A 485 51.54 -5.20 28.61
CA LEU A 485 52.08 -6.45 28.07
C LEU A 485 53.37 -6.17 27.29
N SER A 486 53.37 -5.14 26.44
CA SER A 486 54.57 -4.77 25.69
C SER A 486 55.66 -4.18 26.57
N LYS A 487 55.36 -3.44 27.64
CA LYS A 487 56.36 -2.95 28.61
C LYS A 487 56.88 -4.04 29.52
N GLY A 488 56.02 -4.95 29.98
CA GLY A 488 56.38 -6.08 30.85
C GLY A 488 57.15 -7.17 30.09
N HIS A 489 56.81 -7.40 28.83
CA HIS A 489 57.53 -8.33 27.96
C HIS A 489 58.62 -7.65 27.12
N ALA A 490 58.72 -6.32 27.04
CA ALA A 490 59.82 -5.63 26.34
C ALA A 490 61.21 -6.04 26.85
N PRO A 491 61.51 -6.08 28.17
CA PRO A 491 62.82 -6.53 28.64
C PRO A 491 63.03 -8.03 28.44
N LEU A 492 61.97 -8.83 28.45
CA LEU A 492 62.04 -10.29 28.29
C LEU A 492 62.21 -10.67 26.81
N LEU A 493 61.49 -9.99 25.92
CA LEU A 493 61.67 -10.04 24.48
C LEU A 493 63.02 -9.45 24.09
N SER A 494 63.46 -8.31 24.66
CA SER A 494 64.79 -7.74 24.35
C SER A 494 65.92 -8.64 24.83
N ALA A 495 65.79 -9.29 25.99
CA ALA A 495 66.74 -10.29 26.46
C ALA A 495 66.73 -11.56 25.58
N ALA A 496 65.57 -12.00 25.11
CA ALA A 496 65.46 -13.08 24.11
C ALA A 496 66.04 -12.67 22.75
N TYR A 497 65.91 -11.39 22.35
CA TYR A 497 66.49 -10.82 21.14
C TYR A 497 68.01 -10.69 21.22
N GLN A 498 68.56 -10.31 22.38
CA GLN A 498 70.00 -10.18 22.60
C GLN A 498 70.71 -11.53 22.71
N ASN A 499 70.01 -12.58 23.14
CA ASN A 499 70.57 -13.92 23.32
C ASN A 499 70.11 -14.93 22.24
N SER A 500 69.40 -14.48 21.20
CA SER A 500 68.99 -15.33 20.08
C SER A 500 70.17 -15.58 19.12
N PRO A 501 70.52 -16.85 18.82
CA PRO A 501 71.64 -17.19 17.94
C PRO A 501 71.37 -16.97 16.44
N MET A 502 70.18 -16.50 16.05
CA MET A 502 69.78 -16.30 14.66
C MET A 502 69.53 -14.82 14.34
N ASN A 503 70.43 -14.26 13.54
CA ASN A 503 70.36 -12.89 13.04
C ASN A 503 69.44 -12.83 11.81
N THR A 504 68.13 -12.94 12.03
CA THR A 504 67.11 -12.74 10.99
C THR A 504 65.98 -11.87 11.53
N SER A 505 65.47 -10.99 10.66
CA SER A 505 64.36 -10.02 10.82
C SER A 505 63.30 -10.34 11.88
N PRO A 506 62.66 -9.31 12.48
CA PRO A 506 61.80 -9.44 13.66
C PRO A 506 60.78 -10.60 13.50
N PRO A 507 60.77 -11.58 14.42
CA PRO A 507 59.96 -12.80 14.36
C PRO A 507 58.45 -12.54 14.48
N PHE A 508 58.03 -11.27 14.59
CA PHE A 508 56.64 -10.83 14.64
C PHE A 508 56.29 -9.80 13.55
N ALA A 509 57.13 -9.61 12.53
CA ALA A 509 56.69 -8.86 11.36
C ALA A 509 55.55 -9.61 10.67
N PRO A 510 54.41 -8.95 10.38
CA PRO A 510 53.34 -9.61 9.63
C PRO A 510 53.91 -10.12 8.31
N PRO A 511 53.52 -11.33 7.87
CA PRO A 511 53.97 -11.89 6.60
C PRO A 511 53.76 -10.86 5.48
N ARG A 512 54.69 -10.78 4.51
CA ARG A 512 54.66 -9.77 3.43
C ARG A 512 53.34 -9.71 2.66
N ILE A 513 52.55 -10.78 2.70
CA ILE A 513 51.22 -10.87 2.10
C ILE A 513 50.22 -10.05 2.92
N GLU A 514 50.24 -10.14 4.26
CA GLU A 514 49.38 -9.37 5.14
C GLU A 514 49.69 -7.87 5.05
N ALA A 515 50.96 -7.49 5.04
CA ALA A 515 51.37 -6.10 4.84
C ALA A 515 50.95 -5.54 3.46
N LYS A 516 50.96 -6.38 2.41
CA LYS A 516 50.42 -5.99 1.09
C LYS A 516 48.91 -5.85 1.11
N THR A 517 48.19 -6.77 1.75
CA THR A 517 46.73 -6.67 1.86
C THR A 517 46.32 -5.49 2.71
N GLU A 518 47.06 -5.16 3.77
CA GLU A 518 46.81 -3.98 4.60
C GLU A 518 46.94 -2.70 3.76
N ALA A 519 48.03 -2.58 2.97
CA ALA A 519 48.22 -1.47 2.04
C ALA A 519 47.14 -1.40 0.94
N GLU A 520 46.71 -2.53 0.38
CA GLU A 520 45.62 -2.57 -0.62
C GLU A 520 44.26 -2.22 -0.02
N THR A 521 44.00 -2.63 1.22
CA THR A 521 42.75 -2.31 1.93
C THR A 521 42.69 -0.86 2.37
N SER A 522 43.79 -0.28 2.85
CA SER A 522 43.87 1.15 3.17
C SER A 522 43.69 2.00 1.91
N GLN A 523 44.35 1.64 0.80
CA GLN A 523 44.19 2.32 -0.48
C GLN A 523 42.75 2.20 -1.03
N LYS A 524 42.10 1.04 -0.89
CA LYS A 524 40.68 0.89 -1.26
C LYS A 524 39.76 1.70 -0.35
N ALA A 525 40.02 1.72 0.96
CA ALA A 525 39.25 2.52 1.91
C ALA A 525 39.36 4.02 1.60
N GLU A 526 40.55 4.51 1.25
CA GLU A 526 40.76 5.88 0.77
C GLU A 526 40.05 6.16 -0.56
N SER A 527 40.05 5.21 -1.50
CA SER A 527 39.30 5.37 -2.75
C SER A 527 37.78 5.42 -2.54
N LEU A 528 37.27 4.63 -1.59
CA LEU A 528 35.84 4.56 -1.27
C LEU A 528 35.39 5.80 -0.50
N THR A 529 36.22 6.33 0.40
CA THR A 529 35.93 7.61 1.05
C THR A 529 35.96 8.77 0.07
N GLN A 530 36.89 8.78 -0.89
CA GLN A 530 36.88 9.77 -1.99
C GLN A 530 35.65 9.62 -2.90
N ALA A 531 35.23 8.38 -3.22
CA ALA A 531 34.03 8.13 -4.01
C ALA A 531 32.75 8.53 -3.25
N ALA A 532 32.69 8.28 -1.95
CA ALA A 532 31.59 8.71 -1.08
C ALA A 532 31.51 10.24 -1.00
N LEU A 533 32.64 10.93 -0.89
CA LEU A 533 32.68 12.41 -0.91
C LEU A 533 32.24 12.98 -2.27
N ARG A 534 32.60 12.32 -3.38
CA ARG A 534 32.09 12.69 -4.73
C ARG A 534 30.59 12.47 -4.85
N LEU A 535 30.08 11.32 -4.43
CA LEU A 535 28.65 11.03 -4.41
C LEU A 535 27.89 11.99 -3.50
N GLN A 536 28.48 12.39 -2.37
CA GLN A 536 27.87 13.39 -1.49
C GLN A 536 27.77 14.75 -2.21
N GLY A 537 28.82 15.19 -2.89
CA GLY A 537 28.81 16.42 -3.70
C GLY A 537 27.86 16.36 -4.91
N GLU A 538 27.66 15.18 -5.52
CA GLU A 538 26.70 14.98 -6.62
C GLU A 538 25.25 14.83 -6.11
N SER A 539 25.05 14.30 -4.91
CA SER A 539 23.74 14.12 -4.26
C SER A 539 23.20 15.41 -3.63
N GLU A 540 24.05 16.40 -3.38
CA GLU A 540 23.62 17.75 -3.04
C GLU A 540 22.99 18.41 -4.27
N LEU A 541 21.69 18.14 -4.45
CA LEU A 541 20.86 18.75 -5.48
C LEU A 541 21.11 20.26 -5.49
N SER A 542 21.74 20.72 -6.58
CA SER A 542 22.01 22.13 -6.87
C SER A 542 20.79 22.98 -6.51
N SER A 543 21.03 24.12 -5.86
CA SER A 543 19.97 25.05 -5.41
C SER A 543 19.04 25.50 -6.56
N ARG A 544 19.51 25.39 -7.81
CA ARG A 544 18.73 25.63 -9.03
C ARG A 544 17.78 24.48 -9.35
N VAL A 545 18.18 23.23 -9.10
CA VAL A 545 17.34 22.03 -9.28
C VAL A 545 16.28 21.98 -8.20
N ARG A 546 16.61 22.26 -6.93
CA ARG A 546 15.60 22.38 -5.86
C ARG A 546 14.54 23.44 -6.17
N ARG A 547 14.94 24.61 -6.70
CA ARG A 547 13.98 25.66 -7.11
C ARG A 547 13.08 25.23 -8.28
N LYS A 548 13.62 24.47 -9.24
CA LYS A 548 12.80 23.93 -10.34
C LYS A 548 11.85 22.83 -9.87
N LEU A 549 12.29 21.98 -8.95
CA LEU A 549 11.44 20.94 -8.34
C LEU A 549 10.34 21.58 -7.50
N ALA A 550 10.65 22.59 -6.68
CA ALA A 550 9.66 23.36 -5.93
C ALA A 550 8.66 24.04 -6.87
N ALA A 551 9.12 24.75 -7.90
CA ALA A 551 8.23 25.38 -8.88
C ALA A 551 7.40 24.37 -9.70
N PHE A 552 7.89 23.15 -9.89
CA PHE A 552 7.14 22.08 -10.54
C PHE A 552 6.07 21.53 -9.61
N VAL A 553 6.39 21.29 -8.33
CA VAL A 553 5.43 20.86 -7.32
C VAL A 553 4.35 21.93 -7.13
N ASP A 554 4.72 23.20 -6.97
CA ASP A 554 3.76 24.31 -6.81
C ASP A 554 2.80 24.44 -7.99
N LYS A 555 3.27 24.14 -9.21
CA LYS A 555 2.44 24.18 -10.42
C LYS A 555 1.45 23.01 -10.50
N TRP A 556 1.77 21.89 -9.88
CA TRP A 556 0.93 20.69 -9.88
C TRP A 556 -0.02 20.62 -8.69
N THR A 557 0.31 21.25 -7.57
CA THR A 557 -0.60 21.38 -6.41
C THR A 557 -1.58 22.54 -6.54
N ALA A 558 -1.46 23.37 -7.59
CA ALA A 558 -2.37 24.47 -7.89
C ALA A 558 -3.45 24.12 -8.94
N ILE A 559 -3.55 22.84 -9.30
CA ILE A 559 -4.68 22.21 -10.02
C ILE A 559 -5.45 21.42 -8.98
#